data_AF-G0UCK9-F1
#
_entry.id   AF-G0UCK9-F1
#
_cell.length_a   1.000
_cell.length_b   1.000
_cell.length_c   1.000
_cell.angle_alpha   90.00
_cell.angle_beta   90.00
_cell.angle_gamma   90.00
#
_symmetry.space_group_name_H-M   'P 1'
#
loop_
_entity.id
_entity.type
_entity.pdbx_description
1 polymer ?
#
loop_
_entity_poly.entity_id
_entity_poly.type
_entity_poly.pdbx_seq_one_letter_code
_entity_poly.pdbx_strand_id
1 'polypeptide(L)'
;MSGFKRYCELEAQRQSLEGFGVPVASESYDRFLWKRQARHRWACANDCEDHHTAQEVNEEAEALLLEVARATTSENVRSVPHSFETKKELEAFLTTLELLLRMFFLNSENKVLRCAIVKFRDHFTDLQKKGVLSHESGKYSQIYFLYELFSLRKMLESWKKVRLERKREILRAALCYVSLVKSPEYTKLENALKWAQKDPNSVSTNLAYVLNCLDKASLDTPYAFPLVCPRIIASVHPSYIGPLGRLATEDEIEEPNIEPEESHVDLVPTGGKNRSLRKRTRDFGKEKNQA
;
A
#
# COMPACT_ATOMS: atom_id res chain seq x y z
N MET A 1 35.50 3.30 -29.91
CA MET A 1 34.93 3.74 -28.62
C MET A 1 33.44 3.97 -28.83
N SER A 2 32.58 3.29 -28.06
CA SER A 2 31.14 3.20 -28.28
C SER A 2 30.44 4.57 -28.18
N GLY A 3 29.52 4.87 -29.10
CA GLY A 3 28.83 6.18 -29.20
C GLY A 3 28.13 6.60 -27.90
N PHE A 4 27.66 5.65 -27.11
CA PHE A 4 27.05 5.90 -25.80
C PHE A 4 28.04 6.43 -24.75
N LYS A 5 29.28 5.92 -24.73
CA LYS A 5 30.29 6.39 -23.76
C LYS A 5 30.59 7.88 -23.97
N ARG A 6 30.71 8.28 -25.25
CA ARG A 6 30.87 9.68 -25.64
C ARG A 6 29.64 10.52 -25.29
N TYR A 7 28.43 9.97 -25.46
CA TYR A 7 27.21 10.65 -25.03
C TYR A 7 27.20 10.90 -23.51
N CYS A 8 27.55 9.90 -22.69
CA CYS A 8 27.62 10.08 -21.24
C CYS A 8 28.63 11.17 -20.84
N GLU A 9 29.79 11.25 -21.49
CA GLU A 9 30.79 12.29 -21.18
C GLU A 9 30.23 13.70 -21.47
N LEU A 10 29.55 13.87 -22.62
CA LEU A 10 28.93 15.13 -23.01
C LEU A 10 27.73 15.50 -22.12
N GLU A 11 26.88 14.52 -21.78
CA GLU A 11 25.70 14.72 -20.96
C GLU A 11 26.07 15.04 -19.50
N ALA A 12 27.12 14.40 -18.97
CA ALA A 12 27.68 14.75 -17.66
C ALA A 12 28.20 16.19 -17.64
N GLN A 13 28.91 16.62 -18.68
CA GLN A 13 29.42 17.98 -18.77
C GLN A 13 28.28 19.00 -18.88
N ARG A 14 27.26 18.72 -19.71
CA ARG A 14 26.06 19.56 -19.86
C ARG A 14 25.33 19.73 -18.53
N GLN A 15 25.03 18.64 -17.84
CA GLN A 15 24.31 18.67 -16.57
C GLN A 15 25.10 19.38 -15.48
N SER A 16 26.42 19.20 -15.43
CA SER A 16 27.28 19.93 -14.49
C SER A 16 27.28 21.44 -14.75
N LEU A 17 27.22 21.88 -16.01
CA LEU A 17 27.13 23.30 -16.37
C LEU A 17 25.75 23.89 -16.04
N GLU A 18 24.70 23.09 -16.14
CA GLU A 18 23.32 23.45 -15.76
C GLU A 18 23.08 23.38 -14.23
N GLY A 19 24.11 23.02 -13.44
CA GLY A 19 24.04 22.96 -11.98
C GLY A 19 23.41 21.69 -11.40
N PHE A 20 23.19 20.65 -12.21
CA PHE A 20 22.70 19.36 -11.75
C PHE A 20 23.83 18.52 -11.13
N GLY A 21 23.50 17.75 -10.09
CA GLY A 21 24.44 16.84 -9.44
C GLY A 21 24.77 15.65 -10.32
N VAL A 22 26.01 15.59 -10.84
CA VAL A 22 26.53 14.43 -11.59
C VAL A 22 27.36 13.56 -10.66
N PRO A 23 27.04 12.26 -10.50
CA PRO A 23 27.79 11.37 -9.62
C PRO A 23 29.23 11.14 -10.11
N VAL A 24 30.21 11.47 -9.27
CA VAL A 24 31.64 11.43 -9.62
C VAL A 24 32.26 10.03 -9.41
N ALA A 25 31.81 9.30 -8.38
CA ALA A 25 32.36 8.00 -8.02
C ALA A 25 32.02 6.91 -9.05
N SER A 26 33.03 6.25 -9.62
CA SER A 26 32.89 5.22 -10.67
C SER A 26 32.06 4.01 -10.28
N GLU A 27 31.90 3.77 -8.99
CA GLU A 27 31.29 2.56 -8.41
C GLU A 27 30.12 2.87 -7.46
N SER A 28 29.53 4.08 -7.54
CA SER A 28 28.33 4.38 -6.77
C SER A 28 27.06 3.97 -7.52
N TYR A 29 26.07 3.47 -6.77
CA TYR A 29 24.72 3.22 -7.29
C TYR A 29 24.11 4.48 -7.93
N ASP A 30 24.43 5.66 -7.40
CA ASP A 30 24.02 6.95 -7.98
C ASP A 30 24.57 7.13 -9.41
N ARG A 31 25.84 6.76 -9.66
CA ARG A 31 26.42 6.83 -11.02
C ARG A 31 25.79 5.81 -11.96
N PHE A 32 25.43 4.64 -11.43
CA PHE A 32 24.73 3.62 -12.17
C PHE A 32 23.33 4.11 -12.62
N LEU A 33 22.52 4.61 -11.68
CA LEU A 33 21.22 5.23 -11.98
C LEU A 33 21.34 6.38 -12.99
N TRP A 34 22.34 7.24 -12.80
CA TRP A 34 22.59 8.35 -13.70
C TRP A 34 22.93 7.87 -15.13
N LYS A 35 23.74 6.81 -15.28
CA LYS A 35 24.04 6.19 -16.57
C LYS A 35 22.79 5.58 -17.20
N ARG A 36 21.94 4.90 -16.43
CA ARG A 36 20.67 4.35 -16.92
C ARG A 36 19.76 5.46 -17.45
N GLN A 37 19.60 6.56 -16.71
CA GLN A 37 18.84 7.73 -17.20
C GLN A 37 19.48 8.38 -18.43
N ALA A 38 20.82 8.43 -18.49
CA ALA A 38 21.52 8.92 -19.68
C ALA A 38 21.26 8.02 -20.89
N ARG A 39 21.13 6.69 -20.70
CA ARG A 39 20.75 5.76 -21.77
C ARG A 39 19.38 6.06 -22.33
N HIS A 40 18.39 6.25 -21.46
CA HIS A 40 17.05 6.61 -21.89
C HIS A 40 17.04 7.92 -22.68
N ARG A 41 17.77 8.95 -22.20
CA ARG A 41 17.91 10.22 -22.94
C ARG A 41 18.59 10.02 -24.29
N TRP A 42 19.59 9.14 -24.37
CA TRP A 42 20.30 8.78 -25.60
C TRP A 42 19.39 8.02 -26.58
N ALA A 43 18.58 7.07 -26.11
CA ALA A 43 17.62 6.31 -26.90
C ALA A 43 16.56 7.23 -27.52
N CYS A 44 15.96 8.13 -26.71
CA CYS A 44 15.02 9.14 -27.19
C CYS A 44 15.65 10.11 -28.20
N ALA A 45 16.91 10.51 -28.00
CA ALA A 45 17.59 11.44 -28.90
C ALA A 45 17.99 10.82 -30.25
N ASN A 46 18.09 9.49 -30.33
CA ASN A 46 18.54 8.78 -31.53
C ASN A 46 17.46 7.88 -32.15
N ASP A 47 16.22 7.98 -31.68
CA ASP A 47 15.06 7.20 -32.18
C ASP A 47 15.37 5.69 -32.25
N CYS A 48 16.07 5.20 -31.23
CA CYS A 48 16.57 3.82 -31.12
C CYS A 48 15.85 3.14 -29.96
N GLU A 49 15.46 1.87 -30.12
CA GLU A 49 14.91 1.08 -29.01
C GLU A 49 15.96 0.97 -27.89
N ASP A 50 15.49 1.06 -26.64
CA ASP A 50 16.31 0.93 -25.45
C ASP A 50 16.71 -0.54 -25.24
N HIS A 51 17.73 -0.95 -25.98
CA HIS A 51 18.28 -2.30 -25.90
C HIS A 51 19.43 -2.33 -24.89
N HIS A 52 19.15 -2.83 -23.70
CA HIS A 52 20.20 -3.24 -22.76
C HIS A 52 21.00 -4.40 -23.35
N THR A 53 22.32 -4.29 -23.38
CA THR A 53 23.19 -5.42 -23.69
C THR A 53 23.23 -6.40 -22.52
N ALA A 54 23.47 -7.68 -22.79
CA ALA A 54 23.60 -8.70 -21.74
C ALA A 54 24.72 -8.36 -20.72
N GLN A 55 25.78 -7.69 -21.18
CA GLN A 55 26.85 -7.21 -20.32
C GLN A 55 26.35 -6.11 -19.37
N GLU A 56 25.56 -5.16 -19.88
CA GLU A 56 24.98 -4.10 -19.06
C GLU A 56 24.03 -4.68 -18.02
N VAL A 57 23.15 -5.62 -18.39
CA VAL A 57 22.25 -6.31 -17.44
C VAL A 57 23.03 -6.99 -16.31
N ASN A 58 24.16 -7.62 -16.62
CA ASN A 58 25.04 -8.19 -15.59
C ASN A 58 25.68 -7.12 -14.71
N GLU A 59 26.16 -6.01 -15.27
CA GLU A 59 26.69 -4.88 -14.49
C GLU A 59 25.61 -4.25 -13.60
N GLU A 60 24.34 -4.19 -14.06
CA GLU A 60 23.20 -3.74 -13.24
C GLU A 60 22.94 -4.70 -12.08
N ALA A 61 22.93 -6.00 -12.36
CA ALA A 61 22.69 -7.03 -11.36
C ALA A 61 23.80 -7.05 -10.30
N GLU A 62 25.07 -6.94 -10.70
CA GLU A 62 26.21 -6.88 -9.78
C GLU A 62 26.18 -5.61 -8.91
N ALA A 63 25.85 -4.45 -9.50
CA ALA A 63 25.71 -3.20 -8.74
C ALA A 63 24.55 -3.28 -7.73
N LEU A 64 23.43 -3.86 -8.12
CA LEU A 64 22.29 -4.10 -7.23
C LEU A 64 22.66 -5.09 -6.11
N LEU A 65 23.37 -6.17 -6.41
CA LEU A 65 23.83 -7.15 -5.41
C LEU A 65 24.81 -6.51 -4.41
N LEU A 66 25.73 -5.67 -4.89
CA LEU A 66 26.64 -4.89 -4.05
C LEU A 66 25.89 -3.92 -3.13
N GLU A 67 24.87 -3.24 -3.64
CA GLU A 67 24.06 -2.31 -2.86
C GLU A 67 23.17 -3.04 -1.84
N VAL A 68 22.58 -4.19 -2.21
CA VAL A 68 21.85 -5.06 -1.28
C VAL A 68 22.76 -5.58 -0.17
N ALA A 69 23.99 -5.99 -0.51
CA ALA A 69 24.98 -6.42 0.46
C ALA A 69 25.40 -5.29 1.42
N ARG A 70 25.56 -4.06 0.91
CA ARG A 70 25.82 -2.86 1.76
C ARG A 70 24.62 -2.51 2.64
N ALA A 71 23.40 -2.61 2.11
CA ALA A 71 22.16 -2.35 2.85
C ALA A 71 21.89 -3.40 3.93
N THR A 72 22.40 -4.63 3.82
CA THR A 72 22.36 -5.61 4.92
C THR A 72 23.31 -5.29 6.08
N THR A 73 24.29 -4.41 5.87
CA THR A 73 25.27 -4.00 6.88
C THR A 73 25.07 -2.59 7.43
N SER A 74 24.17 -1.79 6.84
CA SER A 74 23.95 -0.39 7.21
C SER A 74 22.48 -0.14 7.55
N GLU A 75 22.20 0.48 8.70
CA GLU A 75 20.85 0.92 9.08
C GLU A 75 20.30 2.05 8.17
N ASN A 76 21.12 2.61 7.28
CA ASN A 76 20.71 3.65 6.33
C ASN A 76 20.20 3.04 5.02
N VAL A 77 19.01 2.45 5.07
CA VAL A 77 18.23 2.13 3.86
C VAL A 77 17.73 3.45 3.26
N ARG A 78 18.41 3.95 2.21
CA ARG A 78 17.92 5.10 1.43
C ARG A 78 16.62 4.69 0.72
N SER A 79 15.55 5.46 0.89
CA SER A 79 14.37 5.34 0.01
C SER A 79 14.73 5.96 -1.34
N VAL A 80 14.89 5.14 -2.36
CA VAL A 80 15.10 5.63 -3.73
C VAL A 80 13.72 5.83 -4.34
N PRO A 81 13.30 7.06 -4.69
CA PRO A 81 12.05 7.28 -5.41
C PRO A 81 12.17 6.65 -6.80
N HIS A 82 11.55 5.48 -6.98
CA HIS A 82 11.46 4.79 -8.25
C HIS A 82 10.20 5.27 -8.98
N SER A 83 10.37 5.80 -10.19
CA SER A 83 9.29 6.00 -11.15
C SER A 83 9.25 4.81 -12.09
N PHE A 84 8.09 4.16 -12.21
CA PHE A 84 7.89 3.12 -13.22
C PHE A 84 7.88 3.77 -14.60
N GLU A 85 8.88 3.49 -15.43
CA GLU A 85 9.07 4.08 -16.75
C GLU A 85 8.18 3.35 -17.78
N THR A 86 7.87 2.08 -17.53
CA THR A 86 6.97 1.29 -18.38
C THR A 86 5.86 0.59 -17.62
N LYS A 87 4.77 0.27 -18.34
CA LYS A 87 3.69 -0.61 -17.83
C LYS A 87 4.21 -1.98 -17.41
N LYS A 88 5.22 -2.52 -18.11
CA LYS A 88 5.83 -3.82 -17.80
C LYS A 88 6.57 -3.80 -16.47
N GLU A 89 7.30 -2.72 -16.17
CA GLU A 89 7.97 -2.54 -14.88
C GLU A 89 6.97 -2.44 -13.73
N LEU A 90 5.90 -1.66 -13.91
CA LEU A 90 4.82 -1.58 -12.94
C LEU A 90 4.17 -2.95 -12.70
N GLU A 91 3.86 -3.69 -13.76
CA GLU A 91 3.26 -5.03 -13.65
C GLU A 91 4.22 -6.03 -12.99
N ALA A 92 5.53 -5.98 -13.28
CA ALA A 92 6.53 -6.81 -12.63
C ALA A 92 6.66 -6.49 -11.13
N PHE A 93 6.68 -5.20 -10.77
CA PHE A 93 6.69 -4.74 -9.39
C PHE A 93 5.46 -5.21 -8.63
N LEU A 94 4.26 -5.02 -9.20
CA LEU A 94 3.00 -5.42 -8.59
C LEU A 94 2.89 -6.95 -8.48
N THR A 95 3.36 -7.69 -9.47
CA THR A 95 3.43 -9.16 -9.42
C THR A 95 4.33 -9.62 -8.27
N THR A 96 5.49 -8.97 -8.12
CA THR A 96 6.43 -9.25 -7.03
C THR A 96 5.80 -8.95 -5.67
N LEU A 97 5.09 -7.82 -5.54
CA LEU A 97 4.38 -7.47 -4.32
C LEU A 97 3.28 -8.48 -3.97
N GLU A 98 2.47 -8.90 -4.95
CA GLU A 98 1.44 -9.92 -4.75
C GLU A 98 2.05 -11.24 -4.26
N LEU A 99 3.14 -11.70 -4.90
CA LEU A 99 3.84 -12.92 -4.51
C LEU A 99 4.37 -12.83 -3.07
N LEU A 100 5.03 -11.73 -2.72
CA LEU A 100 5.56 -11.51 -1.37
C LEU A 100 4.45 -11.54 -0.32
N LEU A 101 3.33 -10.86 -0.56
CA LEU A 101 2.18 -10.84 0.34
C LEU A 101 1.60 -12.25 0.53
N ARG A 102 1.39 -13.01 -0.56
CA ARG A 102 0.87 -14.37 -0.48
C ARG A 102 1.81 -15.34 0.22
N MET A 103 3.10 -15.30 -0.10
CA MET A 103 4.11 -16.10 0.61
C MET A 103 4.16 -15.76 2.10
N PHE A 104 3.99 -14.47 2.45
CA PHE A 104 3.88 -14.05 3.84
C PHE A 104 2.64 -14.66 4.51
N PHE A 105 1.47 -14.65 3.88
CA PHE A 105 0.28 -15.27 4.50
C PHE A 105 0.34 -16.81 4.55
N LEU A 106 1.12 -17.45 3.69
CA LEU A 106 1.43 -18.89 3.79
C LEU A 106 2.41 -19.20 4.94
N ASN A 107 3.23 -18.23 5.35
CA ASN A 107 4.19 -18.35 6.44
C ASN A 107 4.34 -17.01 7.20
N SER A 108 3.34 -16.67 8.02
CA SER A 108 3.19 -15.36 8.66
C SER A 108 4.27 -15.03 9.69
N GLU A 109 4.98 -16.05 10.17
CA GLU A 109 6.08 -15.91 11.13
C GLU A 109 7.41 -15.56 10.46
N ASN A 110 7.46 -15.58 9.12
CA ASN A 110 8.67 -15.27 8.37
C ASN A 110 9.00 -13.77 8.41
N LYS A 111 9.94 -13.41 9.30
CA LYS A 111 10.42 -12.03 9.49
C LYS A 111 11.07 -11.45 8.23
N VAL A 112 11.71 -12.26 7.40
CA VAL A 112 12.37 -11.79 6.16
C VAL A 112 11.31 -11.31 5.16
N LEU A 113 10.24 -12.08 4.96
CA LEU A 113 9.12 -11.68 4.10
C LEU A 113 8.44 -10.41 4.61
N ARG A 114 8.21 -10.31 5.93
CA ARG A 114 7.70 -9.09 6.55
C ARG A 114 8.59 -7.88 6.26
N CYS A 115 9.91 -7.99 6.46
CA CYS A 115 10.85 -6.92 6.19
C CYS A 115 10.87 -6.52 4.71
N ALA A 116 10.79 -7.50 3.81
CA ALA A 116 10.74 -7.25 2.37
C ALA A 116 9.48 -6.45 1.99
N ILE A 117 8.29 -6.86 2.43
CA ILE A 117 7.02 -6.16 2.13
C ILE A 117 7.04 -4.72 2.66
N VAL A 118 7.62 -4.48 3.84
CA VAL A 118 7.71 -3.11 4.40
C VAL A 118 8.49 -2.16 3.49
N LYS A 119 9.47 -2.64 2.72
CA LYS A 119 10.22 -1.81 1.76
C LYS A 119 9.35 -1.31 0.60
N PHE A 120 8.18 -1.90 0.35
CA PHE A 120 7.25 -1.49 -0.70
C PHE A 120 6.33 -0.35 -0.27
N ARG A 121 6.34 0.06 1.01
CA ARG A 121 5.37 1.00 1.58
C ARG A 121 5.30 2.34 0.85
N ASP A 122 6.45 2.93 0.54
CA ASP A 122 6.49 4.26 -0.08
C ASP A 122 5.96 4.21 -1.51
N HIS A 123 6.36 3.18 -2.27
CA HIS A 123 5.82 2.92 -3.61
C HIS A 123 4.33 2.58 -3.60
N PHE A 124 3.87 1.79 -2.64
CA PHE A 124 2.45 1.49 -2.48
C PHE A 124 1.63 2.75 -2.23
N THR A 125 2.10 3.62 -1.34
CA THR A 125 1.45 4.91 -1.02
C THR A 125 1.42 5.84 -2.23
N ASP A 126 2.51 5.88 -3.03
CA ASP A 126 2.57 6.64 -4.27
C ASP A 126 1.58 6.09 -5.33
N LEU A 127 1.52 4.76 -5.49
CA LEU A 127 0.59 4.10 -6.40
C LEU A 127 -0.88 4.28 -5.99
N GLN A 128 -1.17 4.36 -4.69
CA GLN A 128 -2.49 4.74 -4.18
C GLN A 128 -2.85 6.18 -4.56
N LYS A 129 -1.94 7.14 -4.34
CA LYS A 129 -2.15 8.55 -4.72
C LYS A 129 -2.36 8.73 -6.22
N LYS A 130 -1.72 7.89 -7.04
CA LYS A 130 -1.89 7.85 -8.50
C LYS A 130 -3.15 7.09 -8.96
N GLY A 131 -3.93 6.53 -8.04
CA GLY A 131 -5.15 5.77 -8.35
C GLY A 131 -4.91 4.39 -8.98
N VAL A 132 -3.65 3.93 -9.06
CA VAL A 132 -3.31 2.60 -9.61
C VAL A 132 -3.80 1.50 -8.66
N LEU A 133 -3.65 1.74 -7.36
CA LEU A 133 -4.09 0.87 -6.26
C LEU A 133 -5.22 1.56 -5.51
N SER A 134 -6.44 1.09 -5.68
CA SER A 134 -7.64 1.62 -5.05
C SER A 134 -8.71 0.52 -5.02
N HIS A 135 -9.61 0.58 -4.04
CA HIS A 135 -10.77 -0.32 -3.97
C HIS A 135 -11.86 0.06 -4.98
N GLU A 136 -12.10 1.36 -5.20
CA GLU A 136 -13.19 1.89 -6.05
C GLU A 136 -12.82 2.03 -7.54
N SER A 137 -11.56 2.28 -7.84
CA SER A 137 -11.12 2.69 -9.19
C SER A 137 -9.77 2.09 -9.62
N GLY A 138 -9.20 1.22 -8.79
CA GLY A 138 -7.88 0.64 -9.01
C GLY A 138 -7.91 -0.52 -9.99
N LYS A 139 -6.95 -0.58 -10.90
CA LYS A 139 -6.78 -1.72 -11.82
C LYS A 139 -6.41 -3.03 -11.09
N TYR A 140 -5.81 -2.90 -9.89
CA TYR A 140 -5.28 -4.03 -9.12
C TYR A 140 -5.79 -4.04 -7.67
N SER A 141 -7.11 -3.98 -7.48
CA SER A 141 -7.77 -3.92 -6.17
C SER A 141 -7.39 -5.10 -5.26
N GLN A 142 -7.10 -6.28 -5.83
CA GLN A 142 -6.70 -7.47 -5.08
C GLN A 142 -5.38 -7.24 -4.32
N ILE A 143 -4.42 -6.55 -4.95
CA ILE A 143 -3.13 -6.21 -4.32
C ILE A 143 -3.34 -5.19 -3.21
N TYR A 144 -4.20 -4.20 -3.45
CA TYR A 144 -4.62 -3.25 -2.44
C TYR A 144 -5.20 -3.99 -1.22
N PHE A 145 -6.15 -4.91 -1.41
CA PHE A 145 -6.75 -5.69 -0.31
C PHE A 145 -5.72 -6.54 0.45
N LEU A 146 -4.83 -7.25 -0.25
CA LEU A 146 -3.77 -8.04 0.38
C LEU A 146 -2.85 -7.17 1.24
N TYR A 147 -2.52 -5.97 0.77
CA TYR A 147 -1.65 -5.04 1.49
C TYR A 147 -2.36 -4.40 2.70
N GLU A 148 -3.64 -4.07 2.58
CA GLU A 148 -4.45 -3.59 3.71
C GLU A 148 -4.62 -4.68 4.79
N LEU A 149 -4.85 -5.94 4.39
CA LEU A 149 -4.87 -7.08 5.32
C LEU A 149 -3.51 -7.30 6.00
N PHE A 150 -2.41 -7.13 5.27
CA PHE A 150 -1.06 -7.17 5.84
C PHE A 150 -0.85 -6.06 6.88
N SER A 151 -1.33 -4.85 6.58
CA SER A 151 -1.27 -3.72 7.49
C SER A 151 -2.15 -3.94 8.72
N LEU A 152 -3.36 -4.49 8.55
CA LEU A 152 -4.25 -4.88 9.65
C LEU A 152 -3.59 -5.90 10.56
N ARG A 153 -2.97 -6.95 10.03
CA ARG A 153 -2.25 -7.95 10.83
C ARG A 153 -1.22 -7.29 11.74
N LYS A 154 -0.39 -6.38 11.22
CA LYS A 154 0.60 -5.64 12.01
C LYS A 154 -0.04 -4.80 13.13
N MET A 155 -1.19 -4.20 12.86
CA MET A 155 -1.94 -3.43 13.85
C MET A 155 -2.54 -4.35 14.94
N LEU A 156 -3.06 -5.52 14.57
CA LEU A 156 -3.57 -6.53 15.50
C LEU A 156 -2.48 -7.10 16.41
N GLU A 157 -1.27 -7.32 15.89
CA GLU A 157 -0.13 -7.76 16.71
C GLU A 157 0.29 -6.71 17.75
N SER A 158 0.03 -5.44 17.48
CA SER A 158 0.31 -4.33 18.40
C SER A 158 -0.94 -3.81 19.11
N TRP A 159 -2.05 -4.57 19.09
CA TRP A 159 -3.38 -4.10 19.46
C TRP A 159 -3.48 -3.50 20.86
N LYS A 160 -2.79 -4.09 21.84
CA LYS A 160 -2.75 -3.59 23.23
C LYS A 160 -2.22 -2.16 23.34
N LYS A 161 -1.38 -1.73 22.40
CA LYS A 161 -0.75 -0.40 22.38
C LYS A 161 -1.56 0.64 21.60
N VAL A 162 -2.59 0.21 20.87
CA VAL A 162 -3.44 1.09 20.05
C VAL A 162 -4.49 1.75 20.94
N ARG A 163 -4.68 3.07 20.79
CA ARG A 163 -5.74 3.83 21.48
C ARG A 163 -7.13 3.37 21.04
N LEU A 164 -8.12 3.48 21.91
CA LEU A 164 -9.46 2.94 21.68
C LEU A 164 -10.14 3.56 20.44
N GLU A 165 -10.01 4.86 20.25
CA GLU A 165 -10.59 5.57 19.10
C GLU A 165 -10.01 5.02 17.80
N ARG A 166 -8.68 4.89 17.77
CA ARG A 166 -7.95 4.33 16.63
C ARG A 166 -8.28 2.85 16.39
N LYS A 167 -8.53 2.06 17.43
CA LYS A 167 -8.99 0.66 17.29
C LYS A 167 -10.32 0.61 16.53
N ARG A 168 -11.27 1.48 16.88
CA ARG A 168 -12.58 1.55 16.21
C ARG A 168 -12.44 1.96 14.74
N GLU A 169 -11.61 2.94 14.44
CA GLU A 169 -11.32 3.35 13.06
C GLU A 169 -10.71 2.21 12.23
N ILE A 170 -9.73 1.49 12.79
CA ILE A 170 -9.10 0.35 12.13
C ILE A 170 -10.13 -0.74 11.83
N LEU A 171 -11.00 -1.08 12.78
CA LEU A 171 -12.03 -2.10 12.59
C LEU A 171 -13.08 -1.68 11.57
N ARG A 172 -13.47 -0.40 11.57
CA ARG A 172 -14.41 0.14 10.58
C ARG A 172 -13.82 0.05 9.17
N ALA A 173 -12.60 0.53 8.99
CA ALA A 173 -11.89 0.41 7.71
C ALA A 173 -11.75 -1.06 7.30
N ALA A 174 -11.47 -1.95 8.26
CA ALA A 174 -11.35 -3.37 8.01
C ALA A 174 -12.62 -4.03 7.50
N LEU A 175 -13.74 -3.72 8.11
CA LEU A 175 -15.03 -4.22 7.66
C LEU A 175 -15.36 -3.75 6.24
N CYS A 176 -14.98 -2.51 5.87
CA CYS A 176 -15.23 -1.99 4.53
C CYS A 176 -14.53 -2.80 3.43
N TYR A 177 -13.27 -3.22 3.60
CA TYR A 177 -12.60 -4.00 2.54
C TYR A 177 -12.88 -5.50 2.61
N VAL A 178 -13.21 -6.04 3.80
CA VAL A 178 -13.56 -7.46 3.94
C VAL A 178 -14.90 -7.78 3.28
N SER A 179 -15.86 -6.85 3.27
CA SER A 179 -17.15 -7.05 2.60
C SER A 179 -17.06 -7.10 1.06
N LEU A 180 -15.96 -6.59 0.49
CA LEU A 180 -15.72 -6.51 -0.97
C LEU A 180 -15.20 -7.81 -1.59
N VAL A 181 -14.85 -8.82 -0.79
CA VAL A 181 -14.43 -10.13 -1.29
C VAL A 181 -15.35 -11.20 -0.72
N LYS A 182 -15.99 -11.96 -1.61
CA LYS A 182 -16.91 -13.03 -1.23
C LYS A 182 -16.16 -14.37 -1.17
N SER A 183 -16.04 -14.91 0.03
CA SER A 183 -15.59 -16.29 0.29
C SER A 183 -15.98 -16.71 1.71
N PRO A 184 -16.02 -18.02 2.02
CA PRO A 184 -16.26 -18.50 3.37
C PRO A 184 -15.24 -17.97 4.40
N GLU A 185 -13.97 -17.82 4.02
CA GLU A 185 -12.93 -17.33 4.93
C GLU A 185 -13.07 -15.82 5.19
N TYR A 186 -13.45 -15.03 4.18
CA TYR A 186 -13.78 -13.62 4.37
C TYR A 186 -15.01 -13.43 5.26
N THR A 187 -16.04 -14.26 5.15
CA THR A 187 -17.20 -14.22 6.07
C THR A 187 -16.79 -14.53 7.51
N LYS A 188 -15.88 -15.49 7.74
CA LYS A 188 -15.35 -15.78 9.08
C LYS A 188 -14.58 -14.59 9.63
N LEU A 189 -13.73 -13.95 8.83
CA LEU A 189 -13.00 -12.76 9.21
C LEU A 189 -13.95 -11.60 9.52
N GLU A 190 -14.95 -11.36 8.68
CA GLU A 190 -15.96 -10.31 8.88
C GLU A 190 -16.68 -10.48 10.22
N ASN A 191 -17.12 -11.71 10.54
CA ASN A 191 -17.78 -12.01 11.81
C ASN A 191 -16.84 -11.78 13.01
N ALA A 192 -15.56 -12.16 12.88
CA ALA A 192 -14.56 -11.91 13.91
C ALA A 192 -14.33 -10.40 14.13
N LEU A 193 -14.31 -9.61 13.05
CA LEU A 193 -14.14 -8.16 13.10
C LEU A 193 -15.39 -7.44 13.63
N LYS A 194 -16.61 -7.88 13.27
CA LYS A 194 -17.88 -7.35 13.83
C LYS A 194 -17.96 -7.63 15.34
N TRP A 195 -17.53 -8.81 15.78
CA TRP A 195 -17.41 -9.10 17.21
C TRP A 195 -16.38 -8.18 17.89
N ALA A 196 -15.20 -8.00 17.28
CA ALA A 196 -14.18 -7.08 17.76
C ALA A 196 -14.64 -5.62 17.81
N GLN A 197 -15.56 -5.22 16.93
CA GLN A 197 -16.12 -3.87 16.90
C GLN A 197 -17.01 -3.60 18.13
N LYS A 198 -17.76 -4.62 18.58
CA LYS A 198 -18.61 -4.54 19.78
C LYS A 198 -17.80 -4.46 21.07
N ASP A 199 -16.69 -5.21 21.13
CA ASP A 199 -15.74 -5.15 22.26
C ASP A 199 -14.28 -5.11 21.78
N PRO A 200 -13.74 -3.90 21.47
CA PRO A 200 -12.38 -3.77 20.96
C PRO A 200 -11.29 -4.22 21.94
N ASN A 201 -11.56 -4.30 23.24
CA ASN A 201 -10.54 -4.68 24.23
C ASN A 201 -10.38 -6.20 24.32
N SER A 202 -11.45 -6.95 24.07
CA SER A 202 -11.46 -8.42 24.06
C SER A 202 -10.65 -9.06 22.94
N VAL A 203 -10.33 -8.32 21.87
CA VAL A 203 -9.49 -8.79 20.74
C VAL A 203 -8.14 -9.35 21.23
N SER A 204 -7.57 -8.79 22.30
CA SER A 204 -6.29 -9.26 22.83
C SER A 204 -6.36 -10.71 23.35
N THR A 205 -7.53 -11.14 23.81
CA THR A 205 -7.78 -12.50 24.33
C THR A 205 -7.97 -13.50 23.19
N ASN A 206 -8.56 -13.05 22.07
CA ASN A 206 -8.85 -13.87 20.89
C ASN A 206 -7.91 -13.58 19.71
N LEU A 207 -6.75 -12.97 19.96
CA LEU A 207 -5.87 -12.47 18.92
C LEU A 207 -5.45 -13.56 17.93
N ALA A 208 -5.08 -14.75 18.44
CA ALA A 208 -4.68 -15.88 17.59
C ALA A 208 -5.80 -16.32 16.63
N TYR A 209 -7.06 -16.31 17.09
CA TYR A 209 -8.21 -16.64 16.28
C TYR A 209 -8.42 -15.60 15.17
N VAL A 210 -8.43 -14.31 15.52
CA VAL A 210 -8.61 -13.22 14.54
C VAL A 210 -7.48 -13.23 13.50
N LEU A 211 -6.23 -13.44 13.93
CA LEU A 211 -5.07 -13.54 13.05
C LEU A 211 -5.16 -14.74 12.09
N ASN A 212 -5.62 -15.90 12.58
CA ASN A 212 -5.83 -17.07 11.73
C ASN A 212 -6.95 -16.83 10.70
N CYS A 213 -8.08 -16.22 11.10
CA CYS A 213 -9.12 -15.83 10.16
C CYS A 213 -8.59 -14.84 9.10
N LEU A 214 -7.75 -13.90 9.52
CA LEU A 214 -7.12 -12.94 8.62
C LEU A 214 -6.22 -13.64 7.61
N ASP A 215 -5.32 -14.51 8.05
CA ASP A 215 -4.41 -15.22 7.15
C ASP A 215 -5.16 -16.08 6.13
N LYS A 216 -6.20 -16.79 6.58
CA LYS A 216 -7.04 -17.59 5.68
C LYS A 216 -7.79 -16.74 4.67
N ALA A 217 -8.40 -15.63 5.10
CA ALA A 217 -9.06 -14.70 4.21
C ALA A 217 -8.08 -14.09 3.19
N SER A 218 -6.89 -13.66 3.62
CA SER A 218 -5.87 -13.15 2.72
C SER A 218 -5.44 -14.16 1.64
N LEU A 219 -5.38 -15.46 1.99
CA LEU A 219 -5.09 -16.50 1.01
C LEU A 219 -6.25 -16.78 0.06
N ASP A 220 -7.48 -16.41 0.42
CA ASP A 220 -8.66 -16.50 -0.44
C ASP A 220 -8.87 -15.27 -1.33
N THR A 221 -8.06 -14.22 -1.20
CA THR A 221 -8.12 -13.07 -2.12
C THR A 221 -7.77 -13.54 -3.55
N PRO A 222 -8.58 -13.22 -4.59
CA PRO A 222 -8.31 -13.63 -5.96
C PRO A 222 -6.98 -13.07 -6.49
N TYR A 223 -6.38 -13.75 -7.48
CA TYR A 223 -5.13 -13.29 -8.07
C TYR A 223 -5.32 -12.02 -8.91
N ALA A 224 -4.45 -11.02 -8.72
CA ALA A 224 -4.36 -9.92 -9.69
C ALA A 224 -3.61 -10.37 -10.94
N PHE A 225 -2.61 -11.26 -10.78
CA PHE A 225 -1.85 -11.86 -11.89
C PHE A 225 -2.08 -13.38 -11.98
N PRO A 226 -3.25 -13.82 -12.49
CA PRO A 226 -3.67 -15.24 -12.48
C PRO A 226 -2.83 -16.16 -13.38
N LEU A 227 -2.01 -15.62 -14.28
CA LEU A 227 -1.15 -16.44 -15.15
C LEU A 227 0.22 -16.75 -14.53
N VAL A 228 0.70 -15.89 -13.63
CA VAL A 228 2.08 -15.94 -13.11
C VAL A 228 2.08 -16.38 -11.65
N CYS A 229 1.29 -15.73 -10.80
CA CYS A 229 1.32 -15.97 -9.37
C CYS A 229 0.98 -17.41 -8.95
N PRO A 230 -0.06 -18.08 -9.50
CA PRO A 230 -0.38 -19.45 -9.09
C PRO A 230 0.77 -20.43 -9.38
N ARG A 231 1.46 -20.28 -10.52
CA ARG A 231 2.56 -21.16 -10.92
C ARG A 231 3.74 -21.07 -9.96
N ILE A 232 4.12 -19.85 -9.59
CA ILE A 232 5.22 -19.62 -8.66
C ILE A 232 4.83 -20.12 -7.26
N ILE A 233 3.64 -19.79 -6.78
CA ILE A 233 3.18 -20.25 -5.46
C ILE A 233 3.12 -21.78 -5.41
N ALA A 234 2.57 -22.45 -6.42
CA ALA A 234 2.51 -23.91 -6.48
C ALA A 234 3.91 -24.57 -6.48
N SER A 235 4.93 -23.89 -7.01
CA SER A 235 6.31 -24.40 -6.99
C SER A 235 6.95 -24.38 -5.61
N VAL A 236 6.55 -23.44 -4.74
CA VAL A 236 7.10 -23.27 -3.38
C VAL A 236 6.20 -23.93 -2.33
N HIS A 237 4.89 -23.94 -2.57
CA HIS A 237 3.85 -24.49 -1.70
C HIS A 237 2.89 -25.40 -2.48
N PRO A 238 3.30 -26.64 -2.84
CA PRO A 238 2.51 -27.52 -3.71
C PRO A 238 1.15 -27.94 -3.16
N SER A 239 0.97 -27.89 -1.83
CA SER A 239 -0.28 -28.25 -1.16
C SER A 239 -1.31 -27.12 -1.14
N TYR A 240 -0.94 -25.90 -1.56
CA TYR A 240 -1.86 -24.78 -1.61
C TYR A 240 -2.60 -24.77 -2.95
N ILE A 241 -3.93 -24.86 -2.87
CA ILE A 241 -4.83 -25.02 -4.02
C ILE A 241 -5.20 -23.69 -4.71
N GLY A 242 -4.77 -22.56 -4.16
CA GLY A 242 -5.14 -21.23 -4.64
C GLY A 242 -6.34 -20.61 -3.92
N PRO A 243 -6.67 -19.35 -4.23
CA PRO A 243 -7.77 -18.62 -3.64
C PRO A 243 -9.11 -19.09 -4.19
N LEU A 244 -10.11 -19.18 -3.33
CA LEU A 244 -11.49 -19.48 -3.73
C LEU A 244 -12.40 -18.25 -3.77
N GLY A 245 -11.91 -17.09 -3.32
CA GLY A 245 -12.71 -15.86 -3.27
C GLY A 245 -12.88 -15.17 -4.62
N ARG A 246 -13.94 -14.37 -4.71
CA ARG A 246 -14.19 -13.45 -5.83
C ARG A 246 -14.46 -12.04 -5.32
N LEU A 247 -14.19 -11.04 -6.15
CA LEU A 247 -14.60 -9.68 -5.86
C LEU A 247 -16.14 -9.58 -5.93
N ALA A 248 -16.72 -8.85 -4.99
CA ALA A 248 -18.15 -8.54 -5.00
C ALA A 248 -18.49 -7.69 -6.24
N THR A 249 -19.66 -7.94 -6.84
CA THR A 249 -20.22 -7.02 -7.84
C THR A 249 -20.85 -5.82 -7.14
N GLU A 250 -21.05 -4.70 -7.86
CA GLU A 250 -21.64 -3.48 -7.29
C GLU A 250 -22.97 -3.75 -6.56
N ASP A 251 -23.81 -4.63 -7.11
CA ASP A 251 -25.10 -5.04 -6.51
C ASP A 251 -24.97 -5.86 -5.22
N GLU A 252 -23.78 -6.42 -4.93
CA GLU A 252 -23.50 -7.27 -3.76
C GLU A 252 -22.75 -6.53 -2.65
N ILE A 253 -22.46 -5.24 -2.84
CA ILE A 253 -21.81 -4.38 -1.85
C ILE A 253 -22.90 -3.88 -0.89
N GLU A 254 -23.06 -4.59 0.22
CA GLU A 254 -23.79 -4.06 1.36
C GLU A 254 -22.93 -2.99 2.04
N GLU A 255 -23.41 -1.75 2.10
CA GLU A 255 -22.78 -0.75 2.95
C GLU A 255 -22.77 -1.27 4.39
N PRO A 256 -21.62 -1.26 5.09
CA PRO A 256 -21.59 -1.68 6.47
C PRO A 256 -22.56 -0.80 7.26
N ASN A 257 -23.57 -1.43 7.88
CA ASN A 257 -24.53 -0.75 8.76
C ASN A 257 -23.78 -0.27 10.02
N ILE A 258 -23.17 0.91 9.89
CA ILE A 258 -22.45 1.58 10.96
C ILE A 258 -23.49 2.43 11.68
N GLU A 259 -24.10 1.89 12.74
CA GLU A 259 -24.98 2.67 13.60
C GLU A 259 -24.23 3.92 14.09
N PRO A 260 -24.78 5.13 13.89
CA PRO A 260 -24.20 6.34 14.44
C PRO A 260 -24.28 6.25 15.97
N GLU A 261 -23.15 6.41 16.67
CA GLU A 261 -23.15 6.49 18.13
C GLU A 261 -24.05 7.65 18.56
N GLU A 262 -25.15 7.35 19.25
CA GLU A 262 -25.91 8.34 19.99
C GLU A 262 -24.97 8.98 21.02
N SER A 263 -24.65 10.25 20.80
CA SER A 263 -23.93 11.06 21.78
C SER A 263 -24.85 11.27 22.99
N HIS A 264 -24.78 10.36 23.96
CA HIS A 264 -25.31 10.59 25.29
C HIS A 264 -24.48 11.69 25.96
N VAL A 265 -24.92 12.94 25.79
CA VAL A 265 -24.45 14.06 26.61
C VAL A 265 -25.18 13.96 27.94
N ASP A 266 -24.54 13.35 28.94
CA ASP A 266 -24.99 13.42 30.32
C ASP A 266 -24.90 14.88 30.80
N LEU A 267 -26.03 15.58 30.76
CA LEU A 267 -26.20 16.87 31.44
C LEU A 267 -26.23 16.62 32.95
N VAL A 268 -25.07 16.76 33.59
CA VAL A 268 -24.96 16.89 35.05
C VAL A 268 -25.66 18.19 35.49
N PRO A 269 -26.64 18.14 36.41
CA PRO A 269 -27.33 19.33 36.88
C PRO A 269 -26.53 19.98 38.02
N THR A 270 -25.83 21.08 37.73
CA THR A 270 -25.36 22.00 38.79
C THR A 270 -26.27 23.21 38.85
N GLY A 271 -27.08 23.26 39.91
CA GLY A 271 -27.86 24.43 40.26
C GLY A 271 -26.97 25.61 40.67
N GLY A 272 -27.40 26.84 40.34
CA GLY A 272 -26.73 28.03 40.88
C GLY A 272 -27.00 29.35 40.17
N LYS A 273 -28.15 29.96 40.49
CA LYS A 273 -28.40 31.42 40.59
C LYS A 273 -28.52 32.27 39.30
N ASN A 274 -29.78 32.52 38.97
CA ASN A 274 -30.40 33.79 38.57
C ASN A 274 -29.51 35.03 38.35
N ARG A 275 -29.56 35.56 37.13
CA ARG A 275 -29.70 37.01 36.86
C ARG A 275 -30.44 37.27 35.53
N SER A 276 -31.77 37.24 35.65
CA SER A 276 -32.73 38.26 35.21
C SER A 276 -32.35 39.30 34.12
N LEU A 277 -33.25 39.35 33.11
CA LEU A 277 -33.75 40.51 32.33
C LEU A 277 -32.90 41.07 31.16
N ARG A 278 -33.32 40.80 29.92
CA ARG A 278 -34.34 41.63 29.21
C ARG A 278 -34.76 41.02 27.87
N LYS A 279 -36.08 40.89 27.72
CA LYS A 279 -36.80 40.74 26.45
C LYS A 279 -36.53 41.94 25.54
N ARG A 280 -36.32 41.70 24.24
CA ARG A 280 -36.89 42.54 23.19
C ARG A 280 -37.50 41.67 22.10
N THR A 281 -38.78 41.94 21.91
CA THR A 281 -39.71 41.45 20.91
C THR A 281 -39.44 42.06 19.53
N ARG A 282 -39.76 41.25 18.50
CA ARG A 282 -40.37 41.53 17.20
C ARG A 282 -40.35 42.95 16.62
N ASP A 283 -40.02 43.05 15.32
CA ASP A 283 -40.89 43.51 14.20
C ASP A 283 -40.14 43.23 12.87
N PHE A 284 -40.66 42.47 11.90
CA PHE A 284 -41.66 42.75 10.84
C PHE A 284 -41.27 43.77 9.74
N GLY A 285 -41.31 43.31 8.48
CA GLY A 285 -41.46 44.12 7.26
C GLY A 285 -40.23 44.09 6.34
N LYS A 286 -40.18 43.29 5.26
CA LYS A 286 -40.79 43.43 3.90
C LYS A 286 -40.12 44.47 2.99
N GLU A 287 -40.11 44.11 1.70
CA GLU A 287 -39.83 44.88 0.47
C GLU A 287 -38.37 44.97 0.03
N LYS A 288 -38.02 44.95 -1.27
CA LYS A 288 -38.55 44.40 -2.54
C LYS A 288 -37.47 44.76 -3.58
N ASN A 289 -37.35 43.95 -4.64
CA ASN A 289 -36.94 44.30 -6.01
C ASN A 289 -35.52 44.85 -6.26
N GLN A 290 -34.68 44.09 -6.98
CA GLN A 290 -34.41 44.19 -8.43
C GLN A 290 -33.69 45.48 -8.86
N ALA A 291 -32.40 45.36 -9.16
CA ALA A 291 -31.79 45.60 -10.47
C ALA A 291 -30.40 44.97 -10.48
#